data_AF-A0A1B6ATL8-F1
#
_entry.id   AF-A0A1B6ATL8-F1
#
_cell.length_a   1.000
_cell.length_b   1.000
_cell.length_c   1.000
_cell.angle_alpha   90.00
_cell.angle_beta   90.00
_cell.angle_gamma   90.00
#
_symmetry.space_group_name_H-M   'P 1'
#
loop_
_entity.id
_entity.type
_entity.pdbx_description
1 polymer ?
#
loop_
_entity_poly.entity_id
_entity_poly.type
_entity_poly.pdbx_seq_one_letter_code
_entity_poly.pdbx_strand_id
1 'polypeptide(L)'
;MAVRTHRAGPGGAGHAREGRAVLPWARAVPALRNNAAMRISARADYAVRAALQLAGVRDGEPPLKAETIARAQDIPHKFLESILNDLRRGGLVLSRRGGNGGYRLAKAPEAISIADVIRVVDGPLVSVRGVRPPELSYTGPAESLLPLWVALRANVRLILDGVSLADVAAAELPGGVSALAEDPAAWTNP
;
A
#
# COMPACT_ATOMS: atom_id res chain seq x y z
N MET A 1 45.67 -58.28 54.05
CA MET A 1 46.08 -58.66 52.68
C MET A 1 45.43 -57.65 51.75
N ALA A 2 46.12 -56.58 51.34
CA ALA A 2 46.97 -56.48 50.13
C ALA A 2 46.16 -56.89 48.89
N VAL A 3 45.96 -56.07 47.86
CA VAL A 3 47.01 -55.51 47.01
C VAL A 3 46.46 -54.31 46.20
N ARG A 4 47.27 -53.26 46.09
CA ARG A 4 47.21 -52.22 45.04
C ARG A 4 47.91 -52.73 43.78
N THR A 5 47.29 -52.56 42.61
CA THR A 5 47.93 -52.48 41.28
C THR A 5 47.12 -51.44 40.48
N HIS A 6 47.62 -50.24 40.14
CA HIS A 6 48.65 -49.78 39.19
C HIS A 6 48.22 -49.73 37.70
N ARG A 7 48.11 -48.48 37.19
CA ARG A 7 48.38 -47.95 35.82
C ARG A 7 47.44 -48.30 34.65
N ALA A 8 46.88 -47.26 33.99
CA ALA A 8 47.39 -46.64 32.75
C ALA A 8 46.25 -45.87 32.02
N GLY A 9 46.48 -44.63 31.59
CA GLY A 9 45.69 -43.94 30.54
C GLY A 9 46.19 -44.34 29.15
N PRO A 10 45.97 -43.56 28.06
CA PRO A 10 45.07 -42.44 27.80
C PRO A 10 44.15 -42.73 26.57
N GLY A 11 43.18 -41.87 26.27
CA GLY A 11 42.46 -42.00 25.01
C GLY A 11 41.26 -41.08 24.90
N GLY A 12 41.45 -39.97 24.19
CA GLY A 12 40.36 -39.08 23.84
C GLY A 12 39.28 -39.82 23.06
N ALA A 13 38.04 -39.69 23.52
CA ALA A 13 36.87 -40.09 22.77
C ALA A 13 35.96 -38.87 22.61
N GLY A 14 35.45 -38.77 21.39
CA GLY A 14 34.79 -37.63 20.81
C GLY A 14 33.76 -36.92 21.67
N HIS A 15 33.68 -35.63 21.39
CA HIS A 15 32.45 -34.87 21.54
C HIS A 15 31.27 -35.67 20.96
N ALA A 16 30.31 -35.99 21.81
CA ALA A 16 28.94 -36.19 21.38
C ALA A 16 28.05 -35.59 22.47
N ARG A 17 27.88 -34.25 22.40
CA ARG A 17 26.75 -33.61 23.06
C ARG A 17 25.50 -34.23 22.47
N GLU A 18 24.84 -35.07 23.26
CA GLU A 18 23.55 -35.66 22.92
C GLU A 18 22.60 -34.54 22.49
N GLY A 19 22.15 -34.67 21.24
CA GLY A 19 21.39 -33.66 20.55
C GLY A 19 20.08 -33.39 21.28
N ARG A 20 19.88 -32.14 21.69
CA ARG A 20 18.52 -31.61 21.76
C ARG A 20 17.93 -31.77 20.37
N ALA A 21 17.05 -32.76 20.22
CA ALA A 21 16.24 -32.94 19.03
C ALA A 21 15.47 -31.65 18.78
N VAL A 22 15.98 -30.84 17.85
CA VAL A 22 15.25 -29.71 17.32
C VAL A 22 14.17 -30.32 16.43
N LEU A 23 12.90 -30.17 16.84
CA LEU A 23 11.77 -30.75 16.12
C LEU A 23 11.81 -30.36 14.63
N PRO A 24 11.42 -31.24 13.69
CA PRO A 24 11.70 -31.08 12.25
C PRO A 24 10.98 -29.91 11.57
N TRP A 25 10.18 -29.13 12.29
CA TRP A 25 9.46 -27.97 11.77
C TRP A 25 10.17 -26.63 12.04
N ALA A 26 11.29 -26.64 12.77
CA ALA A 26 11.98 -25.43 13.21
C ALA A 26 13.02 -24.86 12.21
N ARG A 27 13.03 -25.29 10.95
CA ARG A 27 13.85 -24.66 9.90
C ARG A 27 13.02 -24.38 8.66
N ALA A 28 13.01 -23.10 8.30
CA ALA A 28 12.27 -22.47 7.21
C ALA A 28 10.75 -22.43 7.40
N VAL A 29 10.29 -21.50 8.23
CA VAL A 29 9.04 -20.80 7.92
C VAL A 29 9.41 -19.76 6.86
N PRO A 30 9.21 -19.99 5.55
CA PRO A 30 9.15 -18.85 4.64
C PRO A 30 7.99 -17.99 5.13
N ALA A 31 8.23 -16.70 5.31
CA ALA A 31 7.20 -15.74 5.62
C ALA A 31 6.19 -15.69 4.46
N LEU A 32 5.23 -16.61 4.46
CA LEU A 32 3.99 -16.50 3.70
C LEU A 32 3.10 -15.49 4.42
N ARG A 33 3.51 -14.21 4.39
CA ARG A 33 2.65 -13.07 4.73
C ARG A 33 2.22 -12.32 3.47
N ASN A 34 1.93 -13.03 2.38
CA ASN A 34 1.48 -12.42 1.13
C ASN A 34 0.44 -13.30 0.42
N ASN A 35 -0.78 -13.35 0.96
CA ASN A 35 -2.09 -13.50 0.28
C ASN A 35 -3.18 -13.51 1.37
N ALA A 36 -4.37 -12.91 1.28
CA ALA A 36 -5.12 -12.36 0.16
C ALA A 36 -6.09 -11.27 0.65
N ALA A 37 -5.76 -10.00 0.43
CA ALA A 37 -6.71 -8.89 0.48
C ALA A 37 -6.30 -7.89 -0.60
N MET A 38 -7.25 -7.14 -1.15
CA MET A 38 -6.91 -5.97 -1.95
C MET A 38 -6.09 -5.02 -1.06
N ARG A 39 -4.88 -4.66 -1.50
CA ARG A 39 -3.98 -3.78 -0.73
C ARG A 39 -3.85 -2.44 -1.44
N ILE A 40 -4.15 -1.37 -0.72
CA ILE A 40 -3.73 -0.02 -1.12
C ILE A 40 -2.29 0.16 -0.61
N SER A 41 -1.39 0.66 -1.46
CA SER A 41 -0.02 0.93 -1.04
C SER A 41 0.00 2.10 -0.06
N ALA A 42 0.98 2.14 0.83
CA ALA A 42 1.19 3.30 1.70
C ALA A 42 1.43 4.59 0.88
N ARG A 43 2.01 4.47 -0.32
CA ARG A 43 2.26 5.60 -1.21
C ARG A 43 0.94 6.18 -1.74
N ALA A 44 0.02 5.34 -2.19
CA ALA A 44 -1.31 5.73 -2.64
C ALA A 44 -2.12 6.38 -1.51
N ASP A 45 -2.16 5.75 -0.33
CA ASP A 45 -2.86 6.29 0.84
C ASP A 45 -2.32 7.67 1.24
N TYR A 46 -1.01 7.84 1.35
CA TYR A 46 -0.39 9.14 1.66
C TYR A 46 -0.61 10.18 0.57
N ALA A 47 -0.63 9.79 -0.70
CA ALA A 47 -0.92 10.70 -1.80
C ALA A 47 -2.35 11.23 -1.74
N VAL A 48 -3.33 10.37 -1.46
CA VAL A 48 -4.73 10.76 -1.28
C VAL A 48 -4.88 11.68 -0.08
N ARG A 49 -4.31 11.34 1.07
CA ARG A 49 -4.31 12.20 2.28
C ARG A 49 -3.69 13.57 2.04
N ALA A 50 -2.55 13.62 1.35
CA ALA A 50 -1.91 14.88 0.99
C ALA A 50 -2.78 15.71 0.02
N ALA A 51 -3.42 15.07 -0.96
CA ALA A 51 -4.32 15.73 -1.88
C ALA A 51 -5.59 16.26 -1.18
N LEU A 52 -6.15 15.53 -0.22
CA LEU A 52 -7.27 15.98 0.62
C LEU A 52 -6.88 17.17 1.50
N GLN A 53 -5.67 17.15 2.07
CA GLN A 53 -5.14 18.29 2.82
C GLN A 53 -5.03 19.56 1.96
N LEU A 54 -4.72 19.40 0.67
CA LEU A 54 -4.68 20.50 -0.30
C LEU A 54 -6.08 20.91 -0.78
N ALA A 55 -7.03 19.97 -0.85
CA ALA A 55 -8.43 20.24 -1.21
C ALA A 55 -9.14 21.14 -0.20
N GLY A 56 -8.71 21.10 1.07
CA GLY A 56 -9.22 21.98 2.12
C GLY A 56 -8.76 23.44 2.04
N VAL A 57 -7.85 23.80 1.13
CA VAL A 57 -7.36 25.17 0.95
C VAL A 57 -8.27 25.94 0.01
N ARG A 58 -8.82 27.06 0.50
CA ARG A 58 -9.79 27.86 -0.27
C ARG A 58 -9.09 28.77 -1.28
N ASP A 59 -9.83 29.23 -2.29
CA ASP A 59 -9.28 30.22 -3.23
C ASP A 59 -8.87 31.51 -2.53
N GLY A 60 -7.67 31.99 -2.85
CA GLY A 60 -7.05 33.16 -2.23
C GLY A 60 -6.22 32.84 -0.98
N GLU A 61 -6.34 31.66 -0.40
CA GLU A 61 -5.47 31.22 0.69
C GLU A 61 -4.05 30.88 0.17
N PRO A 62 -3.00 31.08 1.00
CA PRO A 62 -1.64 30.77 0.61
C PRO A 62 -1.46 29.25 0.38
N PRO A 63 -0.56 28.83 -0.53
CA PRO A 63 -0.26 27.43 -0.74
C PRO A 63 0.36 26.80 0.52
N LEU A 64 0.16 25.49 0.71
CA LEU A 64 0.68 24.78 1.88
C LEU A 64 2.12 24.34 1.69
N LYS A 65 2.94 24.49 2.73
CA LYS A 65 4.29 23.93 2.76
C LYS A 65 4.23 22.41 2.94
N ALA A 66 5.22 21.70 2.40
CA ALA A 66 5.31 20.24 2.53
C ALA A 66 5.40 19.81 4.00
N GLU A 67 6.09 20.59 4.84
CA GLU A 67 6.19 20.37 6.29
C GLU A 67 4.82 20.46 6.97
N THR A 68 3.98 21.40 6.54
CA THR A 68 2.62 21.58 7.08
C THR A 68 1.75 20.38 6.73
N ILE A 69 1.78 19.94 5.45
CA ILE A 69 1.00 18.78 4.99
C ILE A 69 1.48 17.50 5.69
N ALA A 70 2.79 17.30 5.79
CA ALA A 70 3.40 16.15 6.46
C ALA A 70 2.94 16.02 7.91
N ARG A 71 2.95 17.14 8.65
CA ARG A 71 2.50 17.17 10.04
C ARG A 71 1.00 16.91 10.16
N ALA A 72 0.19 17.54 9.31
CA ALA A 72 -1.26 17.44 9.38
C ALA A 72 -1.77 16.01 9.09
N GLN A 73 -1.08 15.28 8.22
CA GLN A 73 -1.50 13.95 7.77
C GLN A 73 -0.65 12.80 8.35
N ASP A 74 0.26 13.10 9.29
CA ASP A 74 1.22 12.16 9.89
C ASP A 74 2.01 11.36 8.84
N ILE A 75 2.58 12.08 7.86
CA ILE A 75 3.35 11.48 6.75
C ILE A 75 4.83 11.80 6.94
N PRO A 76 5.74 10.81 6.84
CA PRO A 76 7.17 11.06 6.85
C PRO A 76 7.57 12.10 5.78
N HIS A 77 8.15 13.22 6.22
CA HIS A 77 8.34 14.40 5.38
C HIS A 77 9.07 14.12 4.05
N LYS A 78 10.21 13.41 4.09
CA LYS A 78 10.95 13.03 2.87
C LYS A 78 10.13 12.19 1.90
N PHE A 79 9.24 11.34 2.43
CA PHE A 79 8.39 10.50 1.61
C PHE A 79 7.28 11.33 0.96
N LEU A 80 6.71 12.27 1.72
CA LEU A 80 5.77 13.24 1.17
C LEU A 80 6.37 14.10 0.06
N GLU A 81 7.63 14.57 0.20
CA GLU A 81 8.28 15.35 -0.87
C GLU A 81 8.34 14.58 -2.20
N SER A 82 8.65 13.28 -2.13
CA SER A 82 8.63 12.41 -3.30
C SER A 82 7.22 12.29 -3.90
N ILE A 83 6.20 12.11 -3.06
CA ILE A 83 4.80 12.03 -3.48
C ILE A 83 4.34 13.34 -4.13
N LEU A 84 4.58 14.49 -3.49
CA LEU A 84 4.21 15.81 -4.03
C LEU A 84 4.91 16.12 -5.35
N ASN A 85 6.15 15.66 -5.53
CA ASN A 85 6.85 15.78 -6.79
C ASN A 85 6.20 14.93 -7.90
N ASP A 86 5.73 13.72 -7.58
CA ASP A 86 4.98 12.90 -8.56
C ASP A 86 3.63 13.52 -8.89
N LEU A 87 2.87 13.97 -7.89
CA LEU A 87 1.61 14.70 -8.08
C LEU A 87 1.79 15.95 -8.96
N ARG A 88 2.91 16.67 -8.78
CA ARG A 88 3.26 17.82 -9.61
C ARG A 88 3.54 17.41 -11.06
N ARG A 89 4.33 16.34 -11.27
CA ARG A 89 4.64 15.82 -12.60
C ARG A 89 3.39 15.31 -13.31
N GLY A 90 2.46 14.70 -12.56
CA GLY A 90 1.14 14.28 -13.03
C GLY A 90 0.15 15.43 -13.22
N GLY A 91 0.53 16.67 -12.92
CA GLY A 91 -0.31 17.84 -13.14
C GLY A 91 -1.50 17.97 -12.17
N LEU A 92 -1.49 17.25 -11.05
CA LEU A 92 -2.54 17.34 -10.03
C LEU A 92 -2.28 18.45 -9.01
N VAL A 93 -1.01 18.81 -8.80
CA VAL A 93 -0.64 19.92 -7.92
C VAL A 93 0.30 20.90 -8.62
N LEU A 94 0.19 22.17 -8.23
CA LEU A 94 1.13 23.22 -8.57
C LEU A 94 2.11 23.40 -7.42
N SER A 95 3.35 23.78 -7.73
CA SER A 95 4.39 24.05 -6.74
C SER A 95 5.03 25.42 -7.02
N ARG A 96 5.13 26.25 -5.98
CA ARG A 96 5.83 27.53 -6.02
C ARG A 96 7.02 27.49 -5.07
N ARG A 97 8.19 27.98 -5.52
CA ARG A 97 9.39 28.11 -4.68
C ARG A 97 9.41 29.44 -3.92
N GLY A 98 10.24 29.51 -2.87
CA GLY A 98 10.47 30.72 -2.06
C GLY A 98 9.77 30.67 -0.69
N GLY A 99 9.99 31.69 0.14
CA GLY A 99 9.49 31.74 1.54
C GLY A 99 7.97 31.66 1.68
N ASN A 100 7.25 32.18 0.67
CA ASN A 100 5.78 32.13 0.52
C ASN A 100 5.34 31.09 -0.53
N GLY A 101 6.24 30.16 -0.87
CA GLY A 101 5.96 29.05 -1.75
C GLY A 101 5.24 27.91 -1.05
N GLY A 102 4.93 26.86 -1.81
CA GLY A 102 4.18 25.70 -1.33
C GLY A 102 3.49 24.96 -2.46
N TYR A 103 2.54 24.12 -2.09
CA TYR A 103 1.72 23.29 -2.97
C TYR A 103 0.26 23.71 -2.88
N ARG A 104 -0.44 23.59 -4.02
CA ARG A 104 -1.91 23.71 -4.12
C ARG A 104 -2.40 22.77 -5.21
N LEU A 105 -3.69 22.40 -5.21
CA LEU A 105 -4.27 21.66 -6.32
C LEU A 105 -4.18 22.47 -7.62
N ALA A 106 -3.97 21.77 -8.73
CA ALA A 106 -3.91 22.38 -10.06
C ALA A 106 -5.30 22.61 -10.69
N LYS A 107 -6.32 21.97 -10.14
CA LYS A 107 -7.73 22.04 -10.53
C LYS A 107 -8.60 22.05 -9.27
N ALA A 108 -9.89 22.37 -9.43
CA ALA A 108 -10.87 22.26 -8.37
C ALA A 108 -10.96 20.81 -7.86
N PRO A 109 -11.19 20.57 -6.55
CA PRO A 109 -11.20 19.23 -5.97
C PRO A 109 -12.29 18.31 -6.53
N GLU A 110 -13.39 18.87 -7.04
CA GLU A 110 -14.48 18.14 -7.72
C GLU A 110 -14.02 17.55 -9.06
N ALA A 111 -12.97 18.12 -9.67
CA ALA A 111 -12.43 17.70 -10.95
C ALA A 111 -11.26 16.71 -10.83
N ILE A 112 -10.94 16.25 -9.62
CA ILE A 112 -9.85 15.31 -9.35
C ILE A 112 -10.42 14.08 -8.65
N SER A 113 -10.41 12.94 -9.34
CA SER A 113 -10.85 11.68 -8.74
C SER A 113 -9.79 11.06 -7.82
N ILE A 114 -10.21 10.21 -6.89
CA ILE A 114 -9.29 9.39 -6.08
C ILE A 114 -8.42 8.52 -6.98
N ALA A 115 -9.01 7.99 -8.06
CA ALA A 115 -8.28 7.22 -9.06
C ALA A 115 -7.17 8.02 -9.75
N ASP A 116 -7.35 9.31 -10.03
CA ASP A 116 -6.31 10.15 -10.64
C ASP A 116 -5.08 10.25 -9.74
N VAL A 117 -5.31 10.49 -8.44
CA VAL A 117 -4.24 10.56 -7.44
C VAL A 117 -3.47 9.26 -7.37
N ILE A 118 -4.17 8.12 -7.26
CA ILE A 118 -3.54 6.79 -7.18
C ILE A 118 -2.77 6.49 -8.45
N ARG A 119 -3.33 6.81 -9.63
CA ARG A 119 -2.67 6.56 -10.92
C ARG A 119 -1.35 7.29 -11.07
N VAL A 120 -1.27 8.51 -10.55
CA VAL A 120 -0.04 9.31 -10.64
C VAL A 120 1.09 8.70 -9.82
N VAL A 121 0.79 8.10 -8.65
CA VAL A 121 1.84 7.62 -7.74
C VAL A 121 2.13 6.12 -7.86
N ASP A 122 1.14 5.30 -8.22
CA ASP A 122 1.23 3.84 -8.27
C ASP A 122 0.97 3.26 -9.67
N GLY A 123 0.45 4.06 -10.61
CA GLY A 123 0.11 3.59 -11.95
C GLY A 123 -1.26 2.87 -12.01
N PRO A 124 -1.41 1.78 -12.77
CA PRO A 124 -2.72 1.16 -12.96
C PRO A 124 -3.38 0.71 -11.64
N LEU A 125 -4.65 1.06 -11.43
CA LEU A 125 -5.42 0.73 -10.21
C LEU A 125 -5.49 -0.77 -9.89
N VAL A 126 -5.47 -1.61 -10.92
CA VAL A 126 -5.49 -3.07 -10.78
C VAL A 126 -4.45 -3.66 -11.71
N SER A 127 -3.58 -4.49 -11.13
CA SER A 127 -2.65 -5.36 -11.84
C SER A 127 -2.74 -6.76 -11.23
N VAL A 128 -2.54 -7.79 -12.05
CA VAL A 128 -2.46 -9.18 -11.61
C VAL A 128 -1.01 -9.60 -11.73
N ARG A 129 -0.35 -9.92 -10.61
CA ARG A 129 1.09 -10.24 -10.57
C ARG A 129 1.97 -9.15 -11.20
N GLY A 130 1.60 -7.88 -11.03
CA GLY A 130 2.29 -6.74 -11.63
C GLY A 130 2.05 -6.54 -13.13
N VAL A 131 1.25 -7.42 -13.75
CA VAL A 131 0.89 -7.37 -15.18
C VAL A 131 -0.51 -6.80 -15.34
N ARG A 132 -0.74 -6.00 -16.37
CA ARG A 132 -2.08 -5.45 -16.64
C ARG A 132 -2.99 -6.56 -17.15
N PRO A 133 -4.28 -6.63 -16.76
CA PRO A 133 -5.15 -7.70 -17.21
C PRO A 133 -5.14 -7.97 -18.73
N PRO A 134 -5.16 -6.95 -19.62
CA PRO A 134 -5.11 -7.19 -21.08
C PRO A 134 -3.82 -7.86 -21.60
N GLU A 135 -2.76 -7.89 -20.80
CA GLU A 135 -1.47 -8.50 -21.14
C GLU A 135 -1.36 -9.93 -20.60
N LEU A 136 -2.36 -10.41 -19.86
CA LEU A 136 -2.42 -11.77 -19.36
C LEU A 136 -2.95 -12.72 -20.43
N SER A 137 -2.34 -13.90 -20.51
CA SER A 137 -2.87 -15.03 -21.28
C SER A 137 -3.12 -16.21 -20.35
N TYR A 138 -4.26 -16.85 -20.53
CA TYR A 138 -4.68 -18.05 -19.83
C TYR A 138 -5.17 -19.07 -20.85
N THR A 139 -5.04 -20.35 -20.54
CA THR A 139 -5.44 -21.45 -21.43
C THR A 139 -6.21 -22.52 -20.67
N GLY A 140 -7.05 -23.26 -21.38
CA GLY A 140 -7.82 -24.38 -20.81
C GLY A 140 -8.82 -23.90 -19.75
N PRO A 141 -8.98 -24.61 -18.61
CA PRO A 141 -9.95 -24.26 -17.58
C PRO A 141 -9.81 -22.84 -16.99
N ALA A 142 -8.66 -22.18 -17.20
CA ALA A 142 -8.37 -20.85 -16.69
C ALA A 142 -8.74 -19.70 -17.65
N GLU A 143 -9.23 -19.98 -18.87
CA GLU A 143 -9.53 -18.95 -19.88
C GLU A 143 -10.48 -17.86 -19.36
N SER A 144 -11.47 -18.24 -18.56
CA SER A 144 -12.43 -17.32 -17.95
C SER A 144 -11.84 -16.40 -16.87
N LEU A 145 -10.59 -16.61 -16.44
CA LEU A 145 -9.93 -15.71 -15.49
C LEU A 145 -9.66 -14.34 -16.10
N LEU A 146 -9.30 -14.26 -17.38
CA LEU A 146 -9.05 -12.98 -18.03
C LEU A 146 -10.28 -12.04 -17.99
N PRO A 147 -11.46 -12.44 -18.51
CA PRO A 147 -12.65 -11.59 -18.43
C PRO A 147 -13.07 -11.31 -16.98
N LEU A 148 -12.89 -12.25 -16.05
CA LEU A 148 -13.13 -12.02 -14.62
C LEU A 148 -12.24 -10.90 -14.06
N TRP A 149 -10.93 -10.92 -14.33
CA TRP A 149 -10.02 -9.86 -13.87
C TRP A 149 -10.31 -8.50 -14.52
N VAL A 150 -10.75 -8.51 -15.78
CA VAL A 150 -11.20 -7.29 -16.46
C VAL A 150 -12.46 -6.73 -15.80
N ALA A 151 -13.45 -7.58 -15.48
CA ALA A 151 -14.66 -7.17 -14.78
C ALA A 151 -14.37 -6.63 -13.37
N LEU A 152 -13.47 -7.27 -12.62
CA LEU A 152 -13.02 -6.76 -11.32
C LEU A 152 -12.38 -5.37 -11.45
N ARG A 153 -11.47 -5.19 -12.43
CA ARG A 153 -10.84 -3.90 -12.71
C ARG A 153 -11.86 -2.83 -13.11
N ALA A 154 -12.90 -3.20 -13.85
CA ALA A 154 -13.97 -2.27 -14.21
C ALA A 154 -14.73 -1.79 -12.97
N ASN A 155 -15.04 -2.67 -12.02
CA ASN A 155 -15.69 -2.29 -10.76
C ASN A 155 -14.83 -1.37 -9.90
N VAL A 156 -13.53 -1.69 -9.74
CA VAL A 156 -12.59 -0.81 -9.00
C VAL A 156 -12.54 0.58 -9.63
N ARG A 157 -12.54 0.66 -10.97
CA ARG A 157 -12.58 1.93 -11.69
C ARG A 157 -13.88 2.68 -11.46
N LEU A 158 -15.03 2.02 -11.58
CA LEU A 158 -16.33 2.67 -11.36
C LEU A 158 -16.40 3.37 -10.00
N ILE A 159 -15.86 2.74 -8.96
CA ILE A 159 -15.81 3.33 -7.61
C ILE A 159 -14.80 4.47 -7.57
N LEU A 160 -13.52 4.23 -7.89
CA LEU A 160 -12.47 5.22 -7.64
C LEU A 160 -12.45 6.39 -8.64
N ASP A 161 -12.92 6.19 -9.87
CA ASP A 161 -13.12 7.27 -10.86
C ASP A 161 -14.37 8.11 -10.52
N GLY A 162 -15.37 7.49 -9.87
CA GLY A 162 -16.63 8.15 -9.51
C GLY A 162 -16.59 8.93 -8.19
N VAL A 163 -15.47 8.90 -7.47
CA VAL A 163 -15.28 9.63 -6.19
C VAL A 163 -14.22 10.69 -6.38
N SER A 164 -14.58 11.95 -6.14
CA SER A 164 -13.69 13.10 -6.19
C SER A 164 -13.02 13.39 -4.84
N LEU A 165 -11.99 14.25 -4.85
CA LEU A 165 -11.42 14.78 -3.60
C LEU A 165 -12.45 15.59 -2.80
N ALA A 166 -13.36 16.28 -3.48
CA ALA A 166 -14.42 17.07 -2.83
C ALA A 166 -15.39 16.16 -2.06
N ASP A 167 -15.84 15.06 -2.68
CA ASP A 167 -16.75 14.09 -2.05
C ASP A 167 -16.17 13.55 -0.74
N VAL A 168 -14.89 13.15 -0.76
CA VAL A 168 -14.21 12.63 0.43
C VAL A 168 -13.96 13.73 1.46
N ALA A 169 -13.56 14.94 1.03
CA ALA A 169 -13.32 16.06 1.94
C ALA A 169 -14.60 16.55 2.64
N ALA A 170 -15.75 16.45 1.97
CA ALA A 170 -17.07 16.77 2.53
C ALA A 170 -17.67 15.63 3.37
N ALA A 171 -17.05 14.44 3.37
CA ALA A 171 -17.63 13.21 3.92
C ALA A 171 -18.98 12.82 3.27
N GLU A 172 -19.14 13.15 1.98
CA GLU A 172 -20.35 12.89 1.18
C GLU A 172 -20.01 11.95 0.03
N LEU A 173 -19.89 10.65 0.32
CA LEU A 173 -19.62 9.67 -0.73
C LEU A 173 -20.83 9.48 -1.66
N PRO A 174 -20.61 9.24 -2.97
CA PRO A 174 -21.68 8.90 -3.90
C PRO A 174 -22.52 7.73 -3.39
N GLY A 175 -23.85 7.78 -3.55
CA GLY A 175 -24.76 6.82 -2.94
C GLY A 175 -24.46 5.34 -3.23
N GLY A 176 -23.96 5.02 -4.43
CA GLY A 176 -23.53 3.65 -4.77
C GLY A 176 -22.33 3.16 -3.94
N VAL A 177 -21.42 4.06 -3.57
CA VAL A 177 -20.27 3.75 -2.70
C VAL A 177 -20.71 3.67 -1.24
N SER A 178 -21.57 4.60 -0.80
CA SER A 178 -22.13 4.58 0.55
C SER A 178 -22.91 3.29 0.82
N ALA A 179 -23.75 2.86 -0.12
CA ALA A 179 -24.50 1.60 0.00
C ALA A 179 -23.57 0.37 0.12
N LEU A 180 -22.46 0.34 -0.62
CA LEU A 180 -21.45 -0.73 -0.49
C LEU A 180 -20.76 -0.71 0.88
N ALA A 181 -20.54 0.48 1.45
CA ALA A 181 -19.94 0.64 2.77
C ALA A 181 -20.93 0.33 3.91
N GLU A 182 -22.24 0.35 3.68
CA GLU A 182 -23.25 -0.02 4.66
C GLU A 182 -23.47 -1.54 4.79
N ASP A 183 -22.99 -2.33 3.81
CA ASP A 183 -23.07 -3.79 3.86
C ASP A 183 -22.20 -4.33 5.02
N PRO A 184 -22.80 -4.97 6.05
CA PRO A 184 -22.05 -5.52 7.18
C PRO A 184 -21.04 -6.60 6.75
N ALA A 185 -21.30 -7.31 5.65
CA ALA A 185 -20.38 -8.31 5.11
C ALA A 185 -19.09 -7.66 4.57
N ALA A 186 -19.11 -6.39 4.18
CA ALA A 186 -17.93 -5.68 3.69
C ALA A 186 -16.91 -5.35 4.79
N TRP A 187 -17.36 -5.24 6.05
CA TRP A 187 -16.50 -4.92 7.20
C TRP A 187 -15.90 -6.15 7.89
N THR A 188 -16.44 -7.33 7.59
CA THR A 188 -16.03 -8.57 8.23
C THR A 188 -15.24 -9.42 7.23
N ASN A 189 -13.93 -9.55 7.47
CA ASN A 189 -13.15 -10.55 6.76
C ASN A 189 -13.43 -11.92 7.41
N PRO A 190 -13.90 -12.94 6.66
CA PRO A 190 -14.11 -14.27 7.20
C PRO A 190 -12.80 -14.91 7.72
#